data_AF-A0A674I5R0-F1
#
_entry.id   AF-A0A674I5R0-F1
#
_cell.length_a   1.000
_cell.length_b   1.000
_cell.length_c   1.000
_cell.angle_alpha   90.00
_cell.angle_beta   90.00
_cell.angle_gamma   90.00
#
_symmetry.space_group_name_H-M   'P 1'
#
loop_
_entity.id
_entity.type
_entity.pdbx_description
1 polymer ?
#
loop_
_entity_poly.entity_id
_entity_poly.type
_entity_poly.pdbx_seq_one_letter_code
_entity_poly.pdbx_strand_id
1 'polypeptide(L)'
;MNLFMELLLLLPIIIYSYIEAFVKLFIPVKRKSVSGELVLITGAGHGIGRVTAYEFANRQSRLVLWDINKHGIEETAAECRRLGATAHAFVVDCSKKEEIYSAAEKTTKAFLPAMMNNNHGHIVTVASAAGHLATSFMVTYSSSKFAAVGFHKALTQELSALGKDGIKTSCLCPVFTNTGFVKNPSIRFMKVLEPEKVANKLLEGILTNQKMIFVPSFLKIHLILEKILPEHAMAAVYKLQNIQFDAVVGYRNRVISD
;
A
#
# COMPACT_ATOMS: atom_id res chain seq x y z
N MET A 1 10.89 35.92 11.72
CA MET A 1 11.14 35.00 12.85
C MET A 1 12.56 34.47 12.68
N ASN A 2 13.39 34.46 13.73
CA ASN A 2 14.80 34.05 13.62
C ASN A 2 14.86 32.51 13.52
N LEU A 3 15.52 31.95 12.49
CA LEU A 3 15.68 30.50 12.28
C LEU A 3 16.15 29.78 13.54
N PHE A 4 17.02 30.43 14.32
CA PHE A 4 17.49 29.91 15.61
C PHE A 4 16.35 29.68 16.62
N MET A 5 15.39 30.60 16.69
CA MET A 5 14.23 30.49 17.58
C MET A 5 13.28 29.39 17.12
N GLU A 6 13.09 29.21 15.82
CA GLU A 6 12.26 28.12 15.27
C GLU A 6 12.86 26.74 15.59
N LEU A 7 14.18 26.61 15.45
CA LEU A 7 14.89 25.39 15.81
C LEU A 7 14.82 25.09 17.31
N LEU A 8 14.91 26.13 18.15
CA LEU A 8 14.76 26.00 19.61
C LEU A 8 13.35 25.53 20.00
N LEU A 9 12.31 26.04 19.32
CA LEU A 9 10.91 25.63 19.54
C LEU A 9 10.63 24.19 19.05
N LEU A 10 11.42 23.68 18.10
CA LEU A 10 11.27 22.31 17.60
C LEU A 10 11.77 21.25 18.61
N LEU A 11 12.80 21.56 19.39
CA LEU A 11 13.38 20.63 20.38
C LEU A 11 12.35 20.05 21.37
N PRO A 12 11.51 20.84 22.08
CA PRO A 12 10.51 20.30 22.98
C PRO A 12 9.46 19.45 22.24
N ILE A 13 9.10 19.80 21.00
CA ILE A 13 8.18 19.02 20.17
C ILE A 13 8.78 17.65 19.85
N ILE A 14 10.07 17.60 19.49
CA ILE A 14 10.79 16.35 19.22
C ILE A 14 10.84 15.49 20.48
N ILE A 15 11.21 16.06 21.63
CA ILE A 15 11.29 15.34 22.91
C ILE A 15 9.91 14.77 23.27
N TYR A 16 8.87 15.59 23.23
CA TYR A 16 7.49 15.15 23.48
C TYR A 16 7.08 14.02 22.53
N SER A 17 7.39 14.13 21.24
CA SER A 17 7.04 13.12 20.24
C SER A 17 7.73 11.78 20.50
N TYR A 18 8.98 11.78 20.96
CA TYR A 18 9.68 10.54 21.32
C TYR A 18 9.13 9.91 22.60
N ILE A 19 8.79 10.72 23.61
CA ILE A 19 8.14 10.24 24.83
C ILE A 19 6.78 9.63 24.50
N GLU A 20 5.97 10.32 23.69
CA GLU A 20 4.67 9.82 23.23
C GLU A 20 4.81 8.51 22.45
N ALA A 21 5.78 8.43 21.52
CA ALA A 21 6.06 7.22 20.76
C ALA A 21 6.49 6.06 21.68
N PHE A 22 7.31 6.33 22.70
CA PHE A 22 7.74 5.35 23.69
C PHE A 22 6.57 4.84 24.53
N VAL A 23 5.73 5.73 25.04
CA VAL A 23 4.53 5.35 25.80
C VAL A 23 3.58 4.51 24.95
N LYS A 24 3.39 4.88 23.67
CA LYS A 24 2.57 4.13 22.70
C LYS A 24 3.13 2.74 22.38
N LEU A 25 4.37 2.40 22.76
CA LEU A 25 4.86 1.01 22.66
C LEU A 25 4.13 0.08 23.63
N PHE A 26 3.65 0.61 24.77
CA PHE A 26 3.01 -0.17 25.82
C PHE A 26 1.47 -0.07 25.80
N ILE A 27 0.91 0.86 25.02
CA ILE A 27 -0.54 1.06 24.90
C ILE A 27 -1.04 0.42 23.60
N PRO A 28 -2.03 -0.48 23.64
CA PRO A 28 -2.60 -1.07 22.45
C PRO A 28 -3.29 0.00 21.58
N VAL A 29 -2.98 0.01 20.29
CA VAL A 29 -3.57 0.98 19.36
C VAL A 29 -5.04 0.66 19.14
N LYS A 30 -5.92 1.63 19.42
CA LYS A 30 -7.36 1.48 19.21
C LYS A 30 -7.67 1.30 17.72
N ARG A 31 -8.45 0.26 17.40
CA ARG A 31 -9.00 0.03 16.06
C ARG A 31 -10.24 0.88 15.84
N LYS A 32 -10.36 1.53 14.69
CA LYS A 32 -11.61 2.17 14.26
C LYS A 32 -12.59 1.13 13.72
N SER A 33 -13.89 1.44 13.79
CA SER A 33 -14.90 0.69 13.04
C SER A 33 -14.89 1.12 11.58
N VAL A 34 -15.19 0.19 10.68
CA VAL A 34 -15.42 0.43 9.24
C VAL A 34 -16.79 -0.08 8.79
N SER A 35 -17.65 -0.46 9.75
CA SER A 35 -19.01 -0.88 9.46
C SER A 35 -19.80 0.29 8.86
N GLY A 36 -20.53 0.03 7.78
CA GLY A 36 -21.30 1.03 7.04
C GLY A 36 -20.49 2.00 6.17
N GLU A 37 -19.16 2.05 6.34
CA GLU A 37 -18.29 2.90 5.52
C GLU A 37 -18.29 2.43 4.06
N LEU A 38 -18.24 3.39 3.14
CA LEU A 38 -18.09 3.11 1.70
C LEU A 38 -16.60 2.88 1.39
N VAL A 39 -16.27 1.70 0.90
CA VAL A 39 -14.90 1.30 0.56
C VAL A 39 -14.83 0.96 -0.93
N LEU A 40 -14.03 1.73 -1.66
CA LEU A 40 -13.68 1.40 -3.04
C LEU A 40 -12.35 0.64 -3.08
N ILE A 41 -12.31 -0.45 -3.84
CA ILE A 41 -11.10 -1.25 -4.07
C ILE A 41 -10.88 -1.43 -5.57
N THR A 42 -9.73 -1.00 -6.08
CA THR A 42 -9.28 -1.28 -7.44
C THR A 42 -8.45 -2.56 -7.48
N GLY A 43 -8.47 -3.27 -8.62
CA GLY A 43 -7.82 -4.58 -8.73
C GLY A 43 -8.46 -5.63 -7.81
N ALA A 44 -9.76 -5.51 -7.56
CA ALA A 44 -10.48 -6.34 -6.60
C ALA A 44 -10.87 -7.72 -7.16
N GLY A 45 -10.63 -7.97 -8.45
CA GLY A 45 -10.99 -9.22 -9.11
C GLY A 45 -10.07 -10.38 -8.75
N HIS A 46 -8.90 -10.16 -8.15
CA HIS A 46 -7.96 -11.22 -7.79
C HIS A 46 -6.98 -10.81 -6.67
N GLY A 47 -6.16 -11.77 -6.21
CA GLY A 47 -5.02 -11.54 -5.31
C GLY A 47 -5.35 -10.75 -4.04
N ILE A 48 -4.49 -9.79 -3.68
CA ILE A 48 -4.62 -8.98 -2.45
C ILE A 48 -5.91 -8.16 -2.47
N GLY A 49 -6.30 -7.61 -3.62
CA GLY A 49 -7.51 -6.79 -3.75
C GLY A 49 -8.77 -7.58 -3.42
N ARG A 50 -8.90 -8.79 -3.98
CA ARG A 50 -9.99 -9.73 -3.68
C ARG A 50 -10.07 -10.04 -2.19
N VAL A 51 -8.96 -10.46 -1.57
CA VAL A 51 -8.98 -10.83 -0.15
C VAL A 51 -9.26 -9.62 0.74
N THR A 52 -8.76 -8.44 0.37
CA THR A 52 -9.08 -7.19 1.08
C THR A 52 -10.58 -6.88 1.01
N ALA A 53 -11.23 -7.12 -0.12
CA ALA A 53 -12.68 -6.96 -0.26
C ALA A 53 -13.44 -7.89 0.69
N TYR A 54 -13.01 -9.15 0.85
CA TYR A 54 -13.62 -10.10 1.78
C TYR A 54 -13.48 -9.64 3.24
N GLU A 55 -12.31 -9.12 3.60
CA GLU A 55 -12.06 -8.60 4.95
C GLU A 55 -12.94 -7.40 5.31
N PHE A 56 -13.18 -6.49 4.36
CA PHE A 56 -14.14 -5.40 4.57
C PHE A 56 -15.60 -5.87 4.54
N ALA A 57 -15.92 -6.88 3.72
CA ALA A 57 -17.25 -7.47 3.70
C ALA A 57 -17.63 -8.09 5.05
N ASN A 58 -16.73 -8.87 5.65
CA ASN A 58 -16.89 -9.44 7.00
C ASN A 58 -17.15 -8.37 8.07
N ARG A 59 -16.73 -7.13 7.84
CA ARG A 59 -16.90 -5.98 8.75
C ARG A 59 -18.09 -5.10 8.39
N GLN A 60 -18.95 -5.56 7.48
CA GLN A 60 -20.20 -4.90 7.09
C GLN A 60 -19.97 -3.52 6.43
N SER A 61 -18.85 -3.33 5.73
CA SER A 61 -18.63 -2.17 4.89
C SER A 61 -19.46 -2.26 3.59
N ARG A 62 -19.73 -1.11 2.96
CA ARG A 62 -20.35 -1.03 1.64
C ARG A 62 -19.25 -0.98 0.59
N LEU A 63 -19.26 -1.90 -0.37
CA LEU A 63 -18.16 -2.12 -1.29
C LEU A 63 -18.46 -1.64 -2.71
N VAL A 64 -17.49 -0.94 -3.28
CA VAL A 64 -17.41 -0.66 -4.72
C VAL A 64 -16.13 -1.29 -5.23
N LEU A 65 -16.26 -2.26 -6.13
CA LEU A 65 -15.15 -3.11 -6.56
C LEU A 65 -14.88 -2.87 -8.04
N TRP A 66 -13.65 -2.48 -8.38
CA TRP A 66 -13.21 -2.26 -9.75
C TRP A 66 -12.16 -3.28 -10.16
N ASP A 67 -12.29 -3.81 -11.36
CA ASP A 67 -11.27 -4.62 -12.02
C ASP A 67 -11.47 -4.59 -13.54
N ILE A 68 -10.43 -4.93 -14.30
CA ILE A 68 -10.56 -5.12 -15.75
C ILE A 68 -11.18 -6.47 -16.09
N ASN A 69 -11.02 -7.47 -15.20
CA ASN A 69 -11.56 -8.81 -15.38
C ASN A 69 -13.02 -8.89 -14.89
N LYS A 70 -13.95 -8.93 -15.84
CA LYS A 70 -15.39 -9.04 -15.56
C LYS A 70 -15.76 -10.27 -14.73
N HIS A 71 -15.15 -11.43 -15.00
CA HIS A 71 -15.49 -12.65 -14.28
C HIS A 71 -14.98 -12.60 -12.84
N GLY A 72 -13.71 -12.22 -12.66
CA GLY A 72 -13.08 -12.14 -11.35
C GLY A 72 -13.73 -11.11 -10.43
N ILE A 73 -14.18 -9.96 -10.97
CA ILE A 73 -14.83 -8.93 -10.15
C ILE A 73 -16.25 -9.32 -9.72
N GLU A 74 -17.00 -9.99 -10.58
CA GLU A 74 -18.34 -10.49 -10.22
C GLU A 74 -18.25 -11.64 -9.22
N GLU A 75 -17.26 -12.52 -9.33
CA GLU A 75 -16.97 -13.55 -8.34
C GLU A 75 -16.67 -12.93 -6.97
N THR A 76 -15.75 -11.96 -6.91
CA THR A 76 -15.44 -11.24 -5.68
C THR A 76 -16.69 -10.57 -5.11
N ALA A 77 -17.49 -9.89 -5.93
CA ALA A 77 -18.70 -9.18 -5.47
C ALA A 77 -19.79 -10.15 -4.96
N ALA A 78 -19.99 -11.28 -5.62
CA ALA A 78 -20.92 -12.31 -5.18
C ALA A 78 -20.53 -12.86 -3.81
N GLU A 79 -19.23 -13.13 -3.60
CA GLU A 79 -18.72 -13.59 -2.31
C GLU A 79 -18.87 -12.52 -1.23
N CYS A 80 -18.55 -11.25 -1.50
CA CYS A 80 -18.79 -10.16 -0.57
C CYS A 80 -20.26 -10.03 -0.15
N ARG A 81 -21.20 -10.23 -1.09
CA ARG A 81 -22.65 -10.25 -0.79
C ARG A 81 -23.03 -11.44 0.08
N ARG A 82 -22.43 -12.61 -0.15
CA ARG A 82 -22.62 -13.81 0.67
C ARG A 82 -22.15 -13.60 2.12
N LEU A 83 -21.10 -12.80 2.32
CA LEU A 83 -20.60 -12.39 3.64
C LEU A 83 -21.47 -11.30 4.31
N GLY A 84 -22.57 -10.89 3.69
CA GLY A 84 -23.56 -9.96 4.26
C GLY A 84 -23.35 -8.49 3.89
N ALA A 85 -22.28 -8.16 3.14
CA ALA A 85 -22.00 -6.79 2.74
C ALA A 85 -22.78 -6.38 1.47
N THR A 86 -23.03 -5.08 1.34
CA THR A 86 -23.43 -4.52 0.04
C THR A 86 -22.20 -4.44 -0.85
N ALA A 87 -22.24 -5.02 -2.06
CA ALA A 87 -21.12 -4.93 -2.99
C ALA A 87 -21.59 -4.66 -4.43
N HIS A 88 -20.96 -3.68 -5.08
CA HIS A 88 -21.19 -3.32 -6.48
C HIS A 88 -19.90 -3.51 -7.29
N ALA A 89 -19.99 -4.28 -8.37
CA ALA A 89 -18.88 -4.55 -9.27
C ALA A 89 -18.93 -3.62 -10.49
N PHE A 90 -17.78 -3.11 -10.91
CA PHE A 90 -17.63 -2.36 -12.15
C PHE A 90 -16.40 -2.86 -12.90
N VAL A 91 -16.58 -3.08 -14.20
CA VAL A 91 -15.45 -3.33 -15.10
C VAL A 91 -14.83 -1.99 -15.46
N VAL A 92 -13.59 -1.76 -15.03
CA VAL A 92 -12.89 -0.49 -15.21
C VAL A 92 -11.43 -0.78 -15.56
N ASP A 93 -11.00 -0.27 -16.71
CA ASP A 93 -9.59 -0.23 -17.06
C ASP A 93 -8.91 0.99 -16.42
N CYS A 94 -8.19 0.75 -15.31
CA CYS A 94 -7.43 1.80 -14.62
C CYS A 94 -6.25 2.37 -15.41
N SER A 95 -5.97 1.87 -16.62
CA SER A 95 -5.02 2.52 -17.54
C SER A 95 -5.65 3.66 -18.34
N LYS A 96 -6.99 3.72 -18.40
CA LYS A 96 -7.74 4.72 -19.15
C LYS A 96 -8.39 5.73 -18.23
N LYS A 97 -7.93 6.97 -18.35
CA LYS A 97 -8.39 8.10 -17.54
C LYS A 97 -9.92 8.26 -17.62
N GLU A 98 -10.49 8.19 -18.80
CA GLU A 98 -11.90 8.41 -19.08
C GLU A 98 -12.80 7.37 -18.40
N GLU A 99 -12.37 6.11 -18.38
CA GLU A 99 -13.10 5.03 -17.70
C GLU A 99 -13.10 5.23 -16.18
N ILE A 100 -11.96 5.66 -15.60
CA ILE A 100 -11.85 5.99 -14.18
C ILE A 100 -12.81 7.12 -13.81
N TYR A 101 -12.84 8.21 -14.58
CA TYR A 101 -13.76 9.32 -14.29
C TYR A 101 -15.22 8.88 -14.44
N SER A 102 -15.59 8.20 -15.53
CA SER A 102 -16.97 7.73 -15.72
C SER A 102 -17.43 6.79 -14.61
N ALA A 103 -16.56 5.87 -14.18
CA ALA A 103 -16.87 4.96 -13.09
C ALA A 103 -16.95 5.69 -11.75
N ALA A 104 -16.00 6.57 -11.43
CA ALA A 104 -16.01 7.39 -10.22
C ALA A 104 -17.27 8.25 -10.16
N GLU A 105 -17.72 8.77 -11.29
CA GLU A 105 -18.95 9.52 -11.40
C GLU A 105 -20.19 8.69 -11.05
N LYS A 106 -20.26 7.46 -11.56
CA LYS A 106 -21.41 6.57 -11.31
C LYS A 106 -21.44 6.04 -9.88
N THR A 107 -20.28 5.87 -9.26
CA THR A 107 -20.18 5.26 -7.92
C THR A 107 -20.16 6.28 -6.81
N THR A 108 -19.64 7.49 -7.06
CA THR A 108 -19.23 8.37 -5.94
C THR A 108 -19.01 9.86 -6.22
N LYS A 109 -19.04 10.34 -7.48
CA LYS A 109 -18.56 11.67 -7.95
C LYS A 109 -17.51 12.33 -7.04
N ALA A 110 -16.30 11.77 -7.15
CA ALA A 110 -15.01 12.25 -6.65
C ALA A 110 -14.80 12.18 -5.12
N PHE A 111 -14.38 11.00 -4.67
CA PHE A 111 -14.03 10.66 -3.28
C PHE A 111 -13.28 11.76 -2.54
N LEU A 112 -12.18 12.28 -3.09
CA LEU A 112 -11.35 13.24 -2.37
C LEU A 112 -12.08 14.56 -2.13
N PRO A 113 -12.69 15.26 -3.11
CA PRO A 113 -13.55 16.41 -2.83
C PRO A 113 -14.61 16.18 -1.74
N ALA A 114 -15.31 15.04 -1.78
CA ALA A 114 -16.31 14.71 -0.75
C ALA A 114 -15.66 14.48 0.64
N MET A 115 -14.55 13.75 0.69
CA MET A 115 -13.76 13.55 1.92
C MET A 115 -13.23 14.89 2.45
N MET A 116 -12.80 15.80 1.57
CA MET A 116 -12.31 17.14 1.89
C MET A 116 -13.41 18.02 2.47
N ASN A 117 -14.62 17.97 1.90
CA ASN A 117 -15.78 18.71 2.40
C ASN A 117 -16.22 18.19 3.77
N ASN A 118 -16.22 16.87 3.96
CA ASN A 118 -16.64 16.24 5.21
C ASN A 118 -15.51 16.14 6.25
N ASN A 119 -14.27 16.44 5.86
CA ASN A 119 -13.06 16.15 6.62
C ASN A 119 -13.06 14.72 7.21
N HIS A 120 -13.48 13.73 6.41
CA HIS A 120 -13.57 12.33 6.83
C HIS A 120 -13.27 11.43 5.65
N GLY A 121 -12.30 10.54 5.81
CA GLY A 121 -11.96 9.58 4.77
C GLY A 121 -10.70 8.78 5.08
N HIS A 122 -10.41 7.80 4.23
CA HIS A 122 -9.16 7.07 4.27
C HIS A 122 -8.69 6.73 2.86
N ILE A 123 -7.52 7.25 2.46
CA ILE A 123 -6.88 6.91 1.20
C ILE A 123 -5.79 5.87 1.45
N VAL A 124 -5.89 4.74 0.75
CA VAL A 124 -4.96 3.62 0.90
C VAL A 124 -4.20 3.41 -0.40
N THR A 125 -2.88 3.54 -0.34
CA THR A 125 -1.98 3.31 -1.48
C THR A 125 -1.36 1.91 -1.37
N VAL A 126 -1.65 1.02 -2.32
CA VAL A 126 -1.03 -0.32 -2.37
C VAL A 126 0.22 -0.29 -3.25
N ALA A 127 1.38 -0.12 -2.61
CA ALA A 127 2.68 -0.01 -3.27
C ALA A 127 3.47 -1.33 -3.21
N SER A 128 4.74 -1.29 -2.78
CA SER A 128 5.65 -2.42 -2.65
C SER A 128 6.88 -2.02 -1.82
N ALA A 129 7.56 -2.99 -1.22
CA ALA A 129 8.92 -2.79 -0.71
C ALA A 129 9.88 -2.27 -1.80
N ALA A 130 9.63 -2.64 -3.07
CA ALA A 130 10.37 -2.13 -4.23
C ALA A 130 10.11 -0.63 -4.54
N GLY A 131 9.20 0.03 -3.80
CA GLY A 131 9.04 1.50 -3.83
C GLY A 131 9.94 2.24 -2.85
N HIS A 132 10.78 1.50 -2.13
CA HIS A 132 11.75 2.02 -1.18
C HIS A 132 13.16 1.47 -1.41
N LEU A 133 13.24 0.20 -1.82
CA LEU A 133 14.47 -0.50 -2.14
C LEU A 133 14.59 -0.68 -3.65
N ALA A 134 15.79 -0.53 -4.19
CA ALA A 134 16.08 -0.94 -5.56
C ALA A 134 16.30 -2.47 -5.61
N THR A 135 15.86 -3.10 -6.70
CA THR A 135 16.10 -4.52 -6.96
C THR A 135 16.38 -4.71 -8.44
N SER A 136 17.39 -5.52 -8.75
CA SER A 136 17.77 -5.86 -10.12
C SER A 136 16.59 -6.42 -10.91
N PHE A 137 16.57 -6.16 -12.21
CA PHE A 137 15.57 -6.69 -13.17
C PHE A 137 14.13 -6.21 -12.97
N MET A 138 13.90 -5.20 -12.13
CA MET A 138 12.55 -4.65 -11.87
C MET A 138 12.47 -3.14 -12.09
N VAL A 139 13.33 -2.55 -12.94
CA VAL A 139 13.47 -1.09 -13.08
C VAL A 139 12.12 -0.39 -13.26
N THR A 140 11.31 -0.78 -14.26
CA THR A 140 10.02 -0.14 -14.54
C THR A 140 9.01 -0.34 -13.40
N TYR A 141 8.93 -1.55 -12.86
CA TYR A 141 8.08 -1.86 -11.71
C TYR A 141 8.47 -1.03 -10.49
N SER A 142 9.75 -1.07 -10.10
CA SER A 142 10.29 -0.30 -8.97
C SER A 142 10.03 1.19 -9.18
N SER A 143 10.35 1.76 -10.34
CA SER A 143 10.05 3.17 -10.65
C SER A 143 8.59 3.54 -10.40
N SER A 144 7.64 2.71 -10.84
CA SER A 144 6.21 2.93 -10.57
C SER A 144 5.86 2.85 -9.07
N LYS A 145 6.52 1.98 -8.31
CA LYS A 145 6.28 1.81 -6.86
C LYS A 145 6.94 2.92 -6.05
N PHE A 146 8.09 3.44 -6.47
CA PHE A 146 8.69 4.66 -5.92
C PHE A 146 7.78 5.86 -6.15
N ALA A 147 7.21 6.00 -7.36
CA ALA A 147 6.22 7.02 -7.66
C ALA A 147 4.97 6.92 -6.77
N ALA A 148 4.44 5.71 -6.55
CA ALA A 148 3.30 5.48 -5.66
C ALA A 148 3.59 5.86 -4.20
N VAL A 149 4.77 5.49 -3.68
CA VAL A 149 5.21 5.88 -2.33
C VAL A 149 5.41 7.40 -2.22
N GLY A 150 6.01 8.02 -3.25
CA GLY A 150 6.19 9.47 -3.33
C GLY A 150 4.84 10.20 -3.32
N PHE A 151 3.91 9.78 -4.17
CA PHE A 151 2.54 10.28 -4.22
C PHE A 151 1.87 10.20 -2.84
N HIS A 152 1.92 9.04 -2.19
CA HIS A 152 1.32 8.84 -0.87
C HIS A 152 1.89 9.81 0.18
N LYS A 153 3.22 9.96 0.22
CA LYS A 153 3.88 10.87 1.15
C LYS A 153 3.50 12.32 0.89
N ALA A 154 3.55 12.76 -0.37
CA ALA A 154 3.20 14.12 -0.77
C ALA A 154 1.74 14.43 -0.39
N LEU A 155 0.79 13.57 -0.78
CA LEU A 155 -0.62 13.73 -0.44
C LEU A 155 -0.87 13.80 1.07
N THR A 156 -0.18 12.97 1.85
CA THR A 156 -0.29 12.99 3.32
C THR A 156 0.16 14.33 3.90
N GLN A 157 1.23 14.91 3.37
CA GLN A 157 1.72 16.22 3.82
C GLN A 157 0.80 17.35 3.36
N GLU A 158 0.29 17.32 2.13
CA GLU A 158 -0.67 18.30 1.62
C GLU A 158 -1.96 18.32 2.46
N LEU A 159 -2.53 17.16 2.77
CA LEU A 159 -3.72 17.07 3.63
C LEU A 159 -3.46 17.65 5.03
N SER A 160 -2.29 17.39 5.61
CA SER A 160 -1.89 17.96 6.90
C SER A 160 -1.71 19.48 6.83
N ALA A 161 -1.06 19.99 5.78
CA ALA A 161 -0.87 21.43 5.57
C ALA A 161 -2.19 22.19 5.37
N LEU A 162 -3.20 21.52 4.81
CA LEU A 162 -4.55 22.03 4.63
C LEU A 162 -5.44 21.86 5.88
N GLY A 163 -4.92 21.32 6.99
CA GLY A 163 -5.69 21.08 8.22
C GLY A 163 -6.76 20.00 8.08
N LYS A 164 -6.62 19.08 7.12
CA LYS A 164 -7.58 18.00 6.83
C LYS A 164 -7.28 16.74 7.63
N ASP A 165 -7.18 16.90 8.95
CA ASP A 165 -6.74 15.85 9.87
C ASP A 165 -7.69 14.66 9.94
N GLY A 166 -8.95 14.78 9.52
CA GLY A 166 -9.90 13.68 9.51
C GLY A 166 -9.78 12.77 8.29
N ILE A 167 -9.00 13.16 7.27
CA ILE A 167 -8.65 12.30 6.13
C ILE A 167 -7.35 11.57 6.46
N LYS A 168 -7.46 10.27 6.67
CA LYS A 168 -6.32 9.41 6.97
C LYS A 168 -5.68 8.88 5.69
N THR A 169 -4.41 8.50 5.78
CA THR A 169 -3.69 7.88 4.68
C THR A 169 -2.93 6.65 5.19
N SER A 170 -2.91 5.58 4.41
CA SER A 170 -2.10 4.37 4.66
C SER A 170 -1.41 3.91 3.37
N CYS A 171 -0.15 3.46 3.45
CA CYS A 171 0.59 2.91 2.32
C CYS A 171 1.10 1.50 2.62
N LEU A 172 0.64 0.51 1.84
CA LEU A 172 1.10 -0.87 1.95
C LEU A 172 2.38 -1.07 1.14
N CYS A 173 3.41 -1.59 1.79
CA CYS A 173 4.71 -1.88 1.21
C CYS A 173 5.07 -3.35 1.49
N PRO A 174 4.47 -4.33 0.80
CA PRO A 174 4.78 -5.73 1.00
C PRO A 174 5.98 -6.16 0.14
N VAL A 175 6.68 -7.20 0.59
CA VAL A 175 7.53 -8.02 -0.30
C VAL A 175 6.66 -8.88 -1.21
N PHE A 176 7.31 -9.75 -1.99
CA PHE A 176 6.64 -10.64 -2.93
C PHE A 176 5.50 -11.42 -2.29
N THR A 177 4.36 -11.38 -2.98
CA THR A 177 3.12 -12.02 -2.55
C THR A 177 2.67 -12.99 -3.64
N ASN A 178 2.27 -14.20 -3.25
CA ASN A 178 1.83 -15.26 -4.15
C ASN A 178 0.45 -14.95 -4.74
N THR A 179 0.43 -14.05 -5.71
CA THR A 179 -0.80 -13.49 -6.30
C THR A 179 -1.14 -14.10 -7.66
N GLY A 180 -0.35 -15.07 -8.15
CA GLY A 180 -0.44 -15.62 -9.49
C GLY A 180 0.08 -14.72 -10.61
N PHE A 181 0.47 -13.47 -10.31
CA PHE A 181 0.95 -12.48 -11.29
C PHE A 181 2.42 -12.71 -11.71
N VAL A 182 3.26 -13.17 -10.79
CA VAL A 182 4.67 -13.50 -11.04
C VAL A 182 4.82 -15.02 -10.92
N LYS A 183 5.30 -15.67 -11.99
CA LYS A 183 5.63 -17.11 -11.94
C LYS A 183 6.93 -17.28 -11.16
N ASN A 184 6.88 -18.05 -10.07
CA ASN A 184 8.04 -18.54 -9.32
C ASN A 184 9.07 -17.48 -8.82
N PRO A 185 8.66 -16.42 -8.10
CA PRO A 185 9.63 -15.50 -7.49
C PRO A 185 10.43 -16.22 -6.40
N SER A 186 11.73 -16.42 -6.64
CA SER A 186 12.64 -16.96 -5.63
C SER A 186 13.50 -15.84 -5.03
N ILE A 187 13.51 -15.75 -3.70
CA ILE A 187 14.43 -14.88 -2.97
C ILE A 187 15.12 -15.75 -1.94
N ARG A 188 16.46 -15.76 -1.97
CA ARG A 188 17.28 -16.67 -1.15
C ARG A 188 16.99 -16.59 0.35
N PHE A 189 16.58 -15.42 0.85
CA PHE A 189 16.44 -15.15 2.29
C PHE A 189 15.04 -14.70 2.72
N MET A 190 14.05 -14.66 1.81
CA MET A 190 12.69 -14.21 2.15
C MET A 190 11.64 -15.15 1.55
N LYS A 191 10.67 -15.53 2.37
CA LYS A 191 9.51 -16.32 1.93
C LYS A 191 8.53 -15.42 1.17
N VAL A 192 8.01 -15.95 0.06
CA VAL A 192 6.83 -15.37 -0.61
C VAL A 192 5.67 -15.38 0.39
N LEU A 193 4.94 -14.27 0.45
CA LEU A 193 3.82 -14.11 1.37
C LEU A 193 2.50 -14.56 0.71
N GLU A 194 1.60 -15.13 1.50
CA GLU A 194 0.24 -15.40 1.03
C GLU A 194 -0.61 -14.12 1.02
N PRO A 195 -1.49 -13.93 0.02
CA PRO A 195 -2.36 -12.75 -0.10
C PRO A 195 -3.18 -12.46 1.16
N GLU A 196 -3.66 -13.48 1.86
CA GLU A 196 -4.44 -13.37 3.10
C GLU A 196 -3.63 -12.72 4.21
N LYS A 197 -2.36 -13.11 4.35
CA LYS A 197 -1.47 -12.51 5.34
C LYS A 197 -1.22 -11.04 5.05
N VAL A 198 -1.08 -10.68 3.79
CA VAL A 198 -0.85 -9.30 3.36
C VAL A 198 -2.11 -8.45 3.53
N ALA A 199 -3.28 -8.96 3.12
CA ALA A 199 -4.58 -8.30 3.29
C ALA A 199 -4.91 -8.08 4.77
N ASN A 200 -4.65 -9.07 5.63
CA ASN A 200 -4.84 -8.92 7.08
C ASN A 200 -3.96 -7.83 7.68
N LYS A 201 -2.69 -7.75 7.27
CA LYS A 201 -1.78 -6.69 7.73
C LYS A 201 -2.14 -5.32 7.17
N LEU A 202 -2.59 -5.26 5.91
CA LEU A 202 -3.14 -4.06 5.31
C LEU A 202 -4.33 -3.56 6.14
N LEU A 203 -5.31 -4.41 6.38
CA LEU A 203 -6.50 -4.07 7.13
C LEU A 203 -6.16 -3.62 8.55
N GLU A 204 -5.28 -4.32 9.25
CA GLU A 204 -4.86 -3.89 10.59
C GLU A 204 -4.24 -2.49 10.58
N GLY A 205 -3.38 -2.20 9.59
CA GLY A 205 -2.82 -0.86 9.42
C GLY A 205 -3.88 0.18 9.09
N ILE A 206 -4.89 -0.14 8.29
CA ILE A 206 -6.03 0.74 8.00
C ILE A 206 -6.83 1.04 9.27
N LEU A 207 -7.18 -0.01 10.05
CA LEU A 207 -7.99 0.11 11.26
C LEU A 207 -7.25 0.87 12.36
N THR A 208 -5.92 0.85 12.35
CA THR A 208 -5.05 1.56 13.30
C THR A 208 -4.47 2.88 12.76
N ASN A 209 -4.92 3.32 11.57
CA ASN A 209 -4.46 4.54 10.89
C ASN A 209 -2.93 4.65 10.72
N GLN A 210 -2.27 3.52 10.44
CA GLN A 210 -0.83 3.51 10.17
C GLN A 210 -0.53 4.13 8.80
N LYS A 211 0.30 5.19 8.79
CA LYS A 211 0.74 5.84 7.55
C LYS A 211 1.50 4.90 6.62
N MET A 212 2.40 4.07 7.17
CA MET A 212 3.21 3.12 6.39
C MET A 212 3.11 1.71 6.98
N ILE A 213 2.73 0.74 6.15
CA ILE A 213 2.50 -0.66 6.52
C ILE A 213 3.49 -1.53 5.74
N PHE A 214 4.57 -1.96 6.41
CA PHE A 214 5.56 -2.85 5.81
C PHE A 214 5.24 -4.31 6.13
N VAL A 215 5.28 -5.16 5.11
CA VAL A 215 5.00 -6.59 5.28
C VAL A 215 6.12 -7.42 4.64
N PRO A 216 6.96 -8.10 5.43
CA PRO A 216 6.98 -8.17 6.90
C PRO A 216 7.55 -6.90 7.57
N SER A 217 7.23 -6.69 8.86
CA SER A 217 7.61 -5.47 9.60
C SER A 217 9.13 -5.24 9.74
N PHE A 218 9.94 -6.31 9.69
CA PHE A 218 11.41 -6.21 9.80
C PHE A 218 12.06 -5.50 8.60
N LEU A 219 11.33 -5.31 7.49
CA LEU A 219 11.82 -4.51 6.36
C LEU A 219 12.25 -3.10 6.76
N LYS A 220 11.64 -2.53 7.82
CA LYS A 220 12.05 -1.24 8.36
C LYS A 220 13.53 -1.19 8.74
N ILE A 221 14.07 -2.29 9.27
CA ILE A 221 15.50 -2.39 9.62
C ILE A 221 16.34 -2.40 8.35
N HIS A 222 15.94 -3.15 7.34
CA HIS A 222 16.66 -3.20 6.07
C HIS A 222 16.72 -1.83 5.38
N LEU A 223 15.62 -1.07 5.43
CA LEU A 223 15.56 0.31 4.93
C LEU A 223 16.48 1.27 5.67
N ILE A 224 16.73 1.04 6.96
CA ILE A 224 17.68 1.82 7.74
C ILE A 224 19.11 1.42 7.37
N LEU A 225 19.38 0.12 7.23
CA LEU A 225 20.68 -0.40 6.85
C LEU A 225 21.11 0.11 5.47
N GLU A 226 20.22 0.15 4.48
CA GLU A 226 20.52 0.70 3.14
C GLU A 226 20.99 2.16 3.19
N LYS A 227 20.48 2.96 4.13
CA LYS A 227 20.89 4.36 4.29
C LYS A 227 22.23 4.55 4.99
N ILE A 228 22.68 3.55 5.74
CA ILE A 228 23.89 3.63 6.58
C ILE A 228 25.06 2.89 5.92
N LEU A 229 24.79 1.81 5.20
CA LEU A 229 25.82 0.98 4.60
C LEU A 229 26.47 1.66 3.38
N PRO A 230 27.81 1.63 3.27
CA PRO A 230 28.52 2.10 2.07
C PRO A 230 28.15 1.31 0.82
N GLU A 231 28.30 1.95 -0.35
CA GLU A 231 27.90 1.40 -1.65
C GLU A 231 28.48 0.00 -1.93
N HIS A 232 29.75 -0.24 -1.60
CA HIS A 232 30.39 -1.54 -1.77
C HIS A 232 29.76 -2.65 -0.92
N ALA A 233 29.39 -2.33 0.33
CA ALA A 233 28.72 -3.29 1.21
C ALA A 233 27.31 -3.60 0.69
N MET A 234 26.60 -2.58 0.21
CA MET A 234 25.28 -2.76 -0.41
C MET A 234 25.34 -3.60 -1.69
N ALA A 235 26.34 -3.38 -2.54
CA ALA A 235 26.56 -4.20 -3.74
C ALA A 235 26.77 -5.68 -3.38
N ALA A 236 27.50 -5.98 -2.30
CA ALA A 236 27.65 -7.35 -1.81
C ALA A 236 26.31 -7.93 -1.31
N VAL A 237 25.51 -7.15 -0.58
CA VAL A 237 24.18 -7.56 -0.12
C VAL A 237 23.26 -7.89 -1.30
N TYR A 238 23.20 -7.05 -2.34
CA TYR A 238 22.38 -7.32 -3.52
C TYR A 238 22.84 -8.58 -4.28
N LYS A 239 24.15 -8.81 -4.40
CA LYS A 239 24.69 -10.06 -4.99
C LYS A 239 24.28 -11.30 -4.19
N LEU A 240 24.28 -11.20 -2.85
CA LEU A 240 23.87 -12.30 -1.96
C LEU A 240 22.38 -12.63 -2.07
N GLN A 241 21.52 -11.63 -2.30
CA GLN A 241 20.07 -11.81 -2.42
C GLN A 241 19.68 -12.67 -3.63
N ASN A 242 20.52 -12.72 -4.69
CA ASN A 242 20.37 -13.53 -5.90
C ASN A 242 18.92 -13.58 -6.43
N ILE A 243 18.34 -12.41 -6.67
CA ILE A 243 16.95 -12.27 -7.11
C ILE A 243 16.90 -12.50 -8.63
N GLN A 244 16.18 -13.53 -9.06
CA GLN A 244 16.02 -13.93 -10.47
C GLN A 244 14.64 -13.48 -10.96
N PHE A 245 14.57 -12.77 -12.09
CA PHE A 245 13.33 -12.41 -12.78
C PHE A 245 13.42 -12.71 -14.27
N ASP A 246 12.34 -13.27 -14.82
CA ASP A 246 12.22 -13.58 -16.25
C ASP A 246 12.15 -12.32 -17.14
N ALA A 247 11.80 -11.16 -16.57
CA ALA A 247 11.62 -9.91 -17.30
C ALA A 247 12.88 -9.02 -17.21
N VAL A 248 13.94 -9.38 -17.93
CA VAL A 248 15.10 -8.51 -18.07
C VAL A 248 14.78 -7.40 -19.08
N VAL A 249 15.06 -6.15 -18.72
CA VAL A 249 15.07 -5.03 -19.67
C VAL A 249 16.11 -5.34 -20.76
N GLY A 250 15.65 -5.71 -21.96
CA GLY A 250 16.48 -5.81 -23.15
C GLY A 250 17.35 -7.07 -23.31
N TYR A 251 17.30 -8.06 -22.41
CA TYR A 251 18.06 -9.31 -22.59
C TYR A 251 17.13 -10.43 -23.07
N ARG A 252 16.95 -10.54 -24.39
CA ARG A 252 16.43 -11.77 -25.01
C ARG A 252 17.37 -12.92 -24.61
N ASN A 253 16.83 -13.92 -23.92
CA ASN A 253 17.38 -15.26 -23.69
C ASN A 253 18.82 -15.50 -24.20
N ARG A 254 19.81 -15.41 -23.31
CA ARG A 254 20.86 -16.43 -23.30
C ARG A 254 20.64 -17.26 -22.06
N VAL A 255 19.97 -18.39 -22.29
CA VAL A 255 20.12 -19.59 -21.47
C VAL A 255 21.62 -19.76 -21.28
N ILE A 256 22.11 -19.68 -20.03
CA ILE A 256 23.43 -20.21 -19.70
C ILE A 256 23.24 -21.71 -19.67
N SER A 257 23.29 -22.31 -20.87
CA SER A 257 23.73 -23.68 -21.06
C SER A 257 25.24 -23.60 -21.20
N ASP A 258 25.94 -23.95 -20.12
CA ASP A 258 27.08 -24.86 -20.09
C ASP A 258 27.49 -25.06 -18.62
#